data_AF-A0A9E1R6A2-F1
#
_entry.id   AF-A0A9E1R6A2-F1
#
_cell.length_a   1.000
_cell.length_b   1.000
_cell.length_c   1.000
_cell.angle_alpha   90.00
_cell.angle_beta   90.00
_cell.angle_gamma   90.00
#
_symmetry.space_group_name_H-M   'P 1'
#
loop_
_entity.id
_entity.type
_entity.pdbx_description
1 polymer ?
#
loop_
_entity_poly.entity_id
_entity_poly.type
_entity_poly.pdbx_seq_one_letter_code
_entity_poly.pdbx_strand_id
1 'polypeptide(L)' 'IDDQIGAGTWVLGERFSAVDIYLFMLTTWLRPSRGHPAVDEFPNVKRISDAVRLRKSVQVVYADWIARHP' A
#
# COMPACT_ATOMS: atom_id res chain seq x y z
N ILE A 1 7.65 -2.02 -10.24
CA ILE A 1 7.06 -0.74 -9.76
C ILE A 1 7.81 -0.20 -8.56
N ASP A 2 8.23 -1.06 -7.61
CA ASP A 2 8.96 -0.63 -6.40
C ASP A 2 10.17 0.27 -6.71
N ASP A 3 11.07 -0.17 -7.59
CA ASP A 3 12.23 0.63 -8.00
C ASP A 3 11.87 1.94 -8.73
N GLN A 4 10.75 1.94 -9.47
CA GLN A 4 10.31 3.10 -10.25
C GLN A 4 9.72 4.20 -9.37
N ILE A 5 9.12 3.84 -8.22
CA ILE A 5 8.65 4.80 -7.22
C ILE A 5 9.85 5.53 -6.59
N GLY A 6 10.93 4.78 -6.33
CA GLY A 6 12.14 5.30 -5.71
C GLY A 6 11.86 6.12 -4.45
N ALA A 7 12.51 7.28 -4.35
CA ALA A 7 12.37 8.19 -3.22
C ALA A 7 11.12 9.10 -3.28
N GLY A 8 10.22 8.91 -4.25
CA GLY A 8 9.01 9.73 -4.39
C GLY A 8 8.07 9.57 -3.21
N THR A 9 7.49 10.67 -2.70
CA THR A 9 6.57 10.61 -1.55
C THR A 9 5.34 9.73 -1.84
N TRP A 10 4.82 9.84 -3.06
CA TRP A 10 3.71 9.08 -3.64
C TRP A 10 4.14 8.48 -4.99
N VAL A 11 3.30 7.64 -5.59
CA VAL A 11 3.67 6.93 -6.83
C VAL A 11 4.01 7.89 -7.98
N LEU A 12 3.31 9.04 -8.06
CA LEU A 12 3.51 10.06 -9.09
C LEU A 12 4.28 11.30 -8.59
N GLY A 13 5.08 11.16 -7.53
CA GLY A 13 5.89 12.25 -6.98
C GLY A 13 5.35 12.79 -5.66
N GLU A 14 5.05 14.09 -5.59
CA GLU A 14 4.81 14.77 -4.30
C GLU A 14 3.34 14.79 -3.84
N ARG A 15 2.40 14.50 -4.74
CA ARG A 15 0.96 14.58 -4.43
C ARG A 15 0.30 13.22 -4.46
N PHE A 16 -0.55 12.98 -3.46
CA PHE A 16 -1.44 11.82 -3.41
C PHE A 16 -2.39 11.84 -4.61
N SER A 17 -2.59 10.67 -5.21
CA SER A 17 -3.39 10.47 -6.41
C SER A 17 -4.19 9.16 -6.34
N ALA A 18 -5.01 8.90 -7.36
CA ALA A 18 -5.73 7.64 -7.47
C ALA A 18 -4.77 6.42 -7.52
N VAL A 19 -3.56 6.58 -8.05
CA VAL A 19 -2.61 5.47 -8.20
C VAL A 19 -2.18 4.94 -6.83
N ASP A 20 -2.08 5.79 -5.81
CA ASP A 20 -1.66 5.40 -4.47
C ASP A 20 -2.70 4.51 -3.78
N ILE A 21 -3.99 4.83 -3.91
CA ILE A 21 -5.06 3.98 -3.37
C ILE A 21 -5.19 2.67 -4.13
N TYR A 22 -4.99 2.66 -5.46
CA TYR A 22 -4.96 1.43 -6.23
C TYR A 22 -3.77 0.54 -5.83
N LEU A 23 -2.60 1.14 -5.63
CA LEU A 23 -1.42 0.40 -5.16
C LEU A 23 -1.70 -0.25 -3.80
N PHE A 24 -2.22 0.51 -2.83
CA PHE A 24 -2.63 -0.02 -1.52
C PHE A 24 -3.66 -1.16 -1.64
N MET A 25 -4.68 -0.99 -2.48
CA MET A 25 -5.68 -2.04 -2.67
C MET A 25 -5.04 -3.35 -3.16
N LEU A 26 -4.09 -3.28 -4.10
CA LEU A 26 -3.38 -4.46 -4.59
C LEU A 26 -2.57 -5.15 -3.49
N THR A 27 -1.97 -4.40 -2.56
CA THR A 27 -1.24 -5.03 -1.44
C THR A 27 -2.16 -5.83 -0.52
N THR A 28 -3.44 -5.46 -0.42
CA THR A 28 -4.43 -6.23 0.38
C THR A 28 -4.74 -7.61 -0.18
N TRP A 29 -4.38 -7.88 -1.44
CA TRP A 29 -4.60 -9.16 -2.12
C TRP A 29 -3.43 -10.14 -1.97
N LEU A 30 -2.27 -9.66 -1.51
CA LEU A 30 -1.10 -10.50 -1.30
C LEU A 30 -1.36 -11.52 -0.18
N ARG A 31 -0.96 -12.77 -0.41
CA ARG A 31 -1.16 -13.89 0.50
C ARG A 31 0.09 -14.77 0.52
N PRO A 32 1.02 -14.56 1.46
CA PRO A 32 2.25 -15.35 1.55
C PRO A 32 2.00 -16.87 1.64
N SER A 33 0.92 -17.29 2.30
CA SER A 33 0.51 -18.70 2.37
C SER A 33 0.15 -19.33 1.02
N ARG A 34 -0.03 -18.54 -0.03
CA ARG A 34 -0.24 -18.99 -1.42
C ARG A 34 1.02 -18.81 -2.30
N GLY A 35 2.18 -18.56 -1.69
CA GLY A 35 3.44 -18.34 -2.40
C GLY A 35 3.57 -16.95 -3.03
N HIS A 36 2.70 -16.00 -2.69
CA HIS A 36 2.88 -14.61 -3.09
C HIS A 36 3.97 -13.95 -2.23
N PRO A 37 4.70 -12.96 -2.75
CA PRO A 37 5.63 -12.19 -1.93
C PRO A 37 4.89 -11.42 -0.83
N ALA A 38 5.57 -11.17 0.28
CA ALA A 38 5.12 -10.24 1.30
C ALA A 38 5.31 -8.79 0.82
N VAL A 39 4.48 -7.87 1.30
CA VAL A 39 4.66 -6.43 0.96
C VAL A 39 6.00 -5.89 1.46
N ASP A 40 6.56 -6.50 2.51
CA ASP A 40 7.84 -6.13 3.11
C ASP A 40 9.04 -6.35 2.17
N GLU A 41 8.87 -7.15 1.12
CA GLU A 41 9.88 -7.34 0.07
C GLU A 41 9.95 -6.14 -0.90
N PHE A 42 9.00 -5.21 -0.82
CA PHE A 42 8.88 -4.04 -1.69
C PHE A 42 8.87 -2.74 -0.85
N PRO A 43 10.05 -2.22 -0.44
CA PRO A 43 10.13 -1.14 0.54
C PRO A 43 9.42 0.16 0.12
N ASN A 44 9.45 0.52 -1.17
CA ASN A 44 8.78 1.74 -1.65
C ASN A 44 7.26 1.56 -1.73
N VAL A 45 6.80 0.38 -2.16
CA VAL A 45 5.38 0.01 -2.15
C VAL A 45 4.86 -0.04 -0.72
N LYS A 46 5.62 -0.62 0.22
CA LYS A 46 5.26 -0.68 1.63
C LYS A 46 5.11 0.72 2.21
N ARG A 47 6.09 1.60 2.00
CA ARG A 47 6.06 2.98 2.49
C ARG A 47 4.80 3.73 2.03
N ILE A 48 4.44 3.62 0.75
CA ILE A 48 3.22 4.25 0.22
C ILE A 48 1.99 3.59 0.84
N SER A 49 1.93 2.25 0.89
CA SER A 49 0.79 1.51 1.43
C SER A 49 0.53 1.86 2.90
N ASP A 50 1.58 1.99 3.71
CA ASP A 50 1.49 2.45 5.10
C ASP A 50 0.96 3.88 5.18
N ALA A 51 1.44 4.79 4.33
CA ALA A 51 0.95 6.16 4.28
C ALA A 51 -0.53 6.26 3.84
N VAL A 52 -0.95 5.43 2.89
CA VAL A 52 -2.36 5.34 2.46
C VAL A 52 -3.25 4.80 3.58
N ARG A 53 -2.80 3.77 4.30
CA ARG A 53 -3.51 3.16 5.44
C ARG A 53 -3.85 4.16 6.54
N LEU A 54 -3.04 5.20 6.74
CA LEU A 54 -3.26 6.24 7.76
C LEU A 54 -4.37 7.24 7.37
N ARG A 55 -4.87 7.23 6.14
CA ARG A 55 -5.89 8.19 5.70
C ARG A 55 -7.26 7.82 6.26
N LYS A 56 -8.00 8.81 6.81
CA LYS A 56 -9.32 8.60 7.43
C LYS A 56 -10.30 7.84 6.55
N SER A 57 -10.41 8.21 5.26
CA SER A 57 -11.32 7.52 4.33
C SER A 57 -10.93 6.06 4.09
N VAL A 58 -9.63 5.75 4.09
CA VAL A 58 -9.13 4.39 3.94
C VAL A 58 -9.42 3.59 5.20
N GLN A 59 -9.19 4.16 6.38
CA GLN A 59 -9.53 3.52 7.66
C GLN A 59 -11.03 3.21 7.75
N VAL A 60 -11.90 4.07 7.23
CA VAL A 60 -13.35 3.82 7.19
C VAL A 60 -13.69 2.65 6.25
N VAL A 61 -13.15 2.63 5.03
CA VAL A 61 -13.50 1.61 4.03
C VAL A 61 -12.84 0.25 4.31
N TYR A 62 -11.61 0.26 4.82
CA TYR A 62 -10.80 -0.95 5.05
C TYR A 62 -10.70 -1.34 6.52
N ALA A 63 -11.57 -0.81 7.41
CA ALA A 63 -11.53 -1.04 8.85
C ALA A 63 -11.34 -2.54 9.22
N ASP A 64 -12.20 -3.40 8.70
CA ASP A 64 -12.16 -4.85 8.96
C ASP A 64 -10.93 -5.54 8.39
N TRP A 65 -10.38 -5.04 7.30
CA TRP A 65 -9.15 -5.59 6.72
C TRP A 65 -7.95 -5.20 7.58
N ILE A 66 -7.85 -3.93 7.98
CA ILE A 66 -6.78 -3.40 8.84
C ILE A 66 -6.79 -4.09 10.21
N ALA A 67 -7.97 -4.30 10.81
CA ALA A 67 -8.09 -4.98 12.10
C ALA A 67 -7.55 -6.42 12.08
N ARG A 68 -7.54 -7.08 10.91
CA ARG A 68 -7.01 -8.44 10.72
C ARG A 68 -5.54 -8.45 10.31
N HIS A 69 -4.96 -7.31 9.95
CA HIS A 69 -3.60 -7.17 9.39
C HIS A 69 -2.92 -5.91 9.98
N PRO A 70 -2.55 -5.94 11.28
CA PRO A 70 -1.95 -4.81 11.99
C PRO A 70 -0.56 -4.42 11.46
#